data_AF-A0AAV4HSE3-F1
#
_entry.id   AF-A0AAV4HSE3-F1
#
_cell.length_a   1.000
_cell.length_b   1.000
_cell.length_c   1.000
_cell.angle_alpha   90.00
_cell.angle_beta   90.00
_cell.angle_gamma   90.00
#
_symmetry.space_group_name_H-M   'P 1'
#
loop_
_entity.id
_entity.type
_entity.pdbx_description
1 polymer ?
#
loop_
_entity_poly.entity_id
_entity_poly.type
_entity_poly.pdbx_seq_one_letter_code
_entity_poly.pdbx_strand_id
1 'polypeptide(L)'
;MEDTSPLDYLKLMVTDEMVASLVTETNRYAEQTLEDKKLSPKYRFRQWTPVTLNEMWAFLGLIIAMGLILIENLEEYWSLHAMYKLPFFSSVLKKDRFCLILSFLHIANNND
;
A
#
# COMPACT_ATOMS: atom_id res chain seq x y z
N MET A 1 -3.31 18.51 -29.24
CA MET A 1 -3.51 17.21 -28.60
C MET A 1 -3.54 17.48 -27.12
N GLU A 2 -4.54 17.01 -26.39
CA GLU A 2 -4.39 16.97 -24.93
C GLU A 2 -3.19 16.08 -24.64
N ASP A 3 -2.20 16.61 -23.93
CA ASP A 3 -1.01 15.84 -23.54
C ASP A 3 -1.45 14.78 -22.54
N THR A 4 -1.59 13.54 -23.02
CA THR A 4 -1.91 12.37 -22.20
C THR A 4 -0.76 12.13 -21.22
N SER A 5 -1.08 12.12 -19.93
CA SER A 5 -0.11 11.94 -18.87
C SER A 5 0.26 10.45 -18.68
N PRO A 6 1.42 10.12 -18.08
CA PRO A 6 1.75 8.75 -17.70
C PRO A 6 0.68 8.07 -16.82
N LEU A 7 -0.05 8.85 -16.01
CA LEU A 7 -1.13 8.35 -15.17
C LEU A 7 -2.32 7.86 -16.02
N ASP A 8 -2.62 8.54 -17.13
CA ASP A 8 -3.72 8.14 -18.01
C ASP A 8 -3.46 6.77 -18.63
N TYR A 9 -2.21 6.50 -19.04
CA TYR A 9 -1.81 5.17 -19.52
C TYR A 9 -1.85 4.11 -18.42
N LEU A 10 -1.42 4.44 -17.20
CA LEU A 10 -1.53 3.52 -16.07
C LEU A 10 -2.99 3.15 -15.79
N LYS A 11 -3.90 4.12 -15.87
CA LYS A 11 -5.33 3.90 -15.66
C LYS A 11 -6.01 3.04 -16.73
N LEU A 12 -5.39 2.84 -17.89
CA LEU A 12 -5.83 1.85 -18.88
C LEU A 12 -5.54 0.40 -18.42
N MET A 13 -4.54 0.21 -17.56
CA MET A 13 -4.12 -1.11 -17.07
C MET A 13 -4.62 -1.40 -15.65
N VAL A 14 -4.67 -0.37 -14.81
CA VAL A 14 -5.09 -0.42 -13.41
C VAL A 14 -6.23 0.58 -13.26
N THR A 15 -7.46 0.11 -13.41
CA THR A 15 -8.63 1.00 -13.41
C THR A 15 -9.01 1.44 -12.00
N ASP A 16 -9.77 2.54 -11.89
CA ASP A 16 -10.25 3.01 -10.59
C ASP A 16 -11.15 1.97 -9.91
N GLU A 17 -11.89 1.15 -10.67
CA GLU A 17 -12.69 0.04 -10.16
C GLU A 17 -11.83 -1.09 -9.59
N MET A 18 -10.71 -1.43 -10.25
CA MET A 18 -9.76 -2.42 -9.73
C MET A 18 -9.16 -1.95 -8.40
N VAL A 19 -8.77 -0.68 -8.31
CA VAL A 19 -8.23 -0.11 -7.06
C VAL A 19 -9.31 -0.03 -5.98
N ALA A 20 -10.56 0.29 -6.33
CA ALA A 20 -11.67 0.24 -5.39
C ALA A 20 -11.90 -1.19 -4.85
N SER A 21 -11.82 -2.21 -5.70
CA SER A 21 -11.90 -3.61 -5.28
C SER A 21 -10.74 -3.99 -4.33
N LEU A 22 -9.51 -3.57 -4.63
CA LEU A 22 -8.36 -3.76 -3.74
C LEU A 22 -8.60 -3.13 -2.36
N VAL A 23 -9.15 -1.92 -2.32
CA VAL A 23 -9.51 -1.25 -1.06
C VAL A 23 -10.53 -2.07 -0.28
N THR A 24 -11.61 -2.50 -0.94
CA THR A 24 -12.68 -3.29 -0.31
C THR A 24 -12.14 -4.59 0.27
N GLU A 25 -11.40 -5.37 -0.50
CA GLU A 25 -10.93 -6.69 -0.05
C GLU A 25 -9.79 -6.60 0.98
N THR A 26 -8.90 -5.61 0.86
CA THR A 26 -7.85 -5.35 1.85
C THR A 26 -8.46 -4.97 3.21
N ASN A 27 -9.48 -4.10 3.22
CA ASN A 27 -10.16 -3.71 4.45
C ASN A 27 -10.92 -4.88 5.08
N ARG A 28 -11.65 -5.65 4.27
CA ARG A 28 -12.38 -6.83 4.73
C ARG A 28 -11.44 -7.88 5.33
N TYR A 29 -10.32 -8.16 4.67
CA TYR A 29 -9.35 -9.12 5.17
C TYR A 29 -8.71 -8.67 6.49
N ALA A 30 -8.43 -7.37 6.62
CA ALA A 30 -7.94 -6.83 7.89
C ALA A 30 -8.98 -6.99 9.01
N GLU A 31 -10.24 -6.67 8.76
CA GLU A 31 -11.33 -6.87 9.73
C GLU A 31 -11.44 -8.34 10.16
N GLN A 32 -11.55 -9.26 9.20
CA GLN A 32 -11.60 -10.71 9.46
C GLN A 32 -10.41 -11.19 10.29
N THR A 33 -9.19 -10.78 9.90
CA THR A 33 -7.95 -11.20 10.58
C THR A 33 -7.86 -10.64 12.01
N LEU A 34 -8.36 -9.41 12.23
CA LEU A 34 -8.33 -8.75 13.54
C LEU A 34 -9.45 -9.23 14.47
N GLU A 35 -10.56 -9.74 13.93
CA GLU A 35 -11.68 -10.32 14.66
C GLU A 35 -11.44 -11.78 15.09
N ASP A 36 -10.79 -12.60 14.25
CA ASP A 36 -10.50 -14.03 14.50
C ASP A 36 -9.37 -14.27 15.53
N LYS A 37 -9.40 -13.54 16.65
CA LYS A 37 -8.30 -13.43 17.64
C LYS A 37 -7.86 -14.77 18.26
N LYS A 38 -6.95 -15.45 17.57
CA LYS A 38 -5.93 -16.35 18.15
C LYS A 38 -4.54 -15.72 18.20
N LEU A 39 -4.35 -14.58 17.53
CA LEU A 39 -3.09 -13.86 17.52
C LEU A 39 -3.18 -12.72 18.53
N SER A 40 -2.30 -12.71 19.54
CA SER A 40 -2.02 -11.47 20.28
C SER A 40 -1.61 -10.44 19.22
N PRO A 41 -2.44 -9.42 18.92
CA PRO A 41 -2.13 -8.54 17.80
C PRO A 41 -0.85 -7.82 18.19
N LYS A 42 0.24 -8.09 17.45
CA LYS A 42 1.47 -7.30 17.54
C LYS A 42 1.03 -5.84 17.59
N TYR A 43 1.58 -5.04 18.50
CA TYR A 43 1.13 -3.66 18.76
C TYR A 43 0.79 -2.87 17.48
N ARG A 44 1.60 -3.06 16.42
CA ARG A 44 1.38 -2.47 15.09
C ARG A 44 -0.02 -2.73 14.48
N PHE A 45 -0.57 -3.94 14.60
CA PHE A 45 -1.87 -4.28 14.03
C PHE A 45 -3.03 -3.58 14.73
N ARG A 46 -2.84 -3.14 15.98
CA ARG A 46 -3.83 -2.31 16.70
C ARG A 46 -3.92 -0.89 16.14
N GLN A 47 -2.95 -0.47 15.34
CA GLN A 47 -2.94 0.83 14.67
C GLN A 47 -3.65 0.77 13.31
N TRP A 48 -4.27 -0.36 12.95
CA TRP A 48 -5.01 -0.50 11.71
C TRP A 48 -6.18 0.50 11.66
N THR A 49 -6.28 1.17 10.53
CA THR A 49 -7.43 1.96 10.10
C THR A 49 -7.76 1.57 8.67
N PRO A 50 -9.04 1.60 8.27
CA PRO A 50 -9.43 1.31 6.89
C PRO A 50 -8.64 2.13 5.88
N VAL A 51 -8.18 1.49 4.81
CA VAL A 51 -7.48 2.10 3.68
C VAL A 51 -8.48 2.86 2.83
N THR A 52 -8.10 4.06 2.39
CA THR A 52 -8.88 4.86 1.44
C THR A 52 -8.40 4.65 0.00
N LEU A 53 -9.21 5.04 -0.99
CA LEU A 53 -8.82 5.00 -2.41
C LEU A 53 -7.52 5.77 -2.68
N ASN A 54 -7.36 6.95 -2.08
CA ASN A 54 -6.16 7.77 -2.21
C ASN A 54 -4.93 7.09 -1.57
N GLU A 55 -5.09 6.48 -0.40
CA GLU A 55 -4.01 5.72 0.23
C GLU A 55 -3.60 4.50 -0.60
N MET A 56 -4.54 3.81 -1.24
CA MET A 56 -4.23 2.67 -2.10
C MET A 56 -3.48 3.10 -3.37
N TRP A 57 -3.89 4.20 -4.00
CA TRP A 57 -3.13 4.78 -5.11
C TRP A 57 -1.72 5.23 -4.70
N ALA A 58 -1.58 5.84 -3.53
CA ALA A 58 -0.28 6.20 -2.97
C ALA A 58 0.59 4.96 -2.71
N PHE A 59 0.01 3.90 -2.14
CA PHE A 59 0.67 2.62 -1.92
C PHE A 59 1.16 1.99 -3.24
N LEU A 60 0.29 1.91 -4.27
CA LEU A 60 0.66 1.40 -5.59
C LEU A 60 1.75 2.25 -6.26
N GLY A 61 1.67 3.58 -6.12
CA GLY A 61 2.70 4.49 -6.61
C GLY A 61 4.07 4.23 -5.97
N LEU A 62 4.11 3.91 -4.67
CA LEU A 62 5.33 3.50 -4.00
C LEU A 62 5.83 2.14 -4.49
N ILE A 63 4.95 1.15 -4.73
CA ILE A 63 5.33 -0.14 -5.30
C ILE A 63 5.97 0.04 -6.69
N ILE A 64 5.38 0.88 -7.55
CA ILE A 64 5.94 1.19 -8.87
C ILE A 64 7.31 1.86 -8.72
N ALA A 65 7.46 2.81 -7.80
CA ALA A 65 8.74 3.47 -7.54
C ALA A 65 9.82 2.50 -7.03
N MET A 66 9.47 1.51 -6.21
CA MET A 66 10.39 0.44 -5.79
C MET A 66 10.86 -0.42 -6.97
N GLY A 67 10.02 -0.58 -8.01
CA GLY A 67 10.43 -1.25 -9.25
C GLY A 67 11.45 -0.45 -10.07
N LEU A 68 11.54 0.86 -9.86
CA LEU A 68 12.50 1.75 -10.52
C LEU A 68 13.78 1.95 -9.70
N ILE A 69 13.66 2.04 -8.39
CA ILE A 69 14.76 2.25 -7.44
C ILE A 69 14.90 0.99 -6.60
N LEU A 70 15.74 0.06 -7.04
CA LEU A 70 15.90 -1.23 -6.36
C LEU A 70 16.80 -1.09 -5.13
N ILE A 71 16.21 -1.31 -3.94
CA ILE A 71 16.91 -1.45 -2.66
C ILE A 71 16.55 -2.81 -2.07
N GLU A 72 17.56 -3.54 -1.59
CA GLU A 72 17.40 -4.91 -1.07
C GLU A 72 16.50 -4.97 0.17
N ASN A 73 16.62 -3.99 1.05
CA ASN A 73 15.86 -3.93 2.29
C ASN A 73 14.67 -2.96 2.16
N LEU A 74 13.46 -3.47 2.37
CA LEU A 74 12.23 -2.67 2.33
C LEU A 74 12.26 -1.48 3.30
N GLU A 75 12.90 -1.64 4.46
CA GLU A 75 12.95 -0.56 5.44
C GLU A 75 13.87 0.59 5.02
N GLU A 76 14.82 0.33 4.14
CA GLU A 76 15.79 1.33 3.69
C GLU A 76 15.19 2.39 2.77
N TYR A 77 14.06 2.11 2.11
CA TYR A 77 13.29 3.12 1.38
C TYR A 77 12.83 4.30 2.26
N TRP A 78 12.71 4.09 3.57
CA TRP A 78 12.39 5.13 4.56
C TRP A 78 13.58 5.51 5.43
N SER A 79 14.80 5.13 5.05
CA SER A 79 16.00 5.42 5.82
C SER A 79 16.29 6.93 5.88
N LEU A 80 16.73 7.39 7.03
CA LEU A 80 17.29 8.74 7.21
C LEU A 80 18.81 8.75 6.97
N HIS A 81 19.43 7.58 6.74
CA HIS A 81 20.85 7.48 6.47
C HIS A 81 21.18 8.15 5.13
N ALA A 82 22.23 8.97 5.10
CA ALA A 82 22.55 9.83 3.96
C ALA A 82 22.70 9.05 2.63
N MET A 83 23.22 7.82 2.67
CA MET A 83 23.41 6.98 1.49
C MET A 83 22.09 6.50 0.86
N TYR A 84 21.03 6.34 1.66
CA TYR A 84 19.74 5.77 1.24
C TYR A 84 18.57 6.74 1.45
N LYS A 85 18.86 8.02 1.64
CA LYS A 85 17.83 9.02 1.93
C LYS A 85 17.00 9.26 0.67
N LEU A 86 15.80 8.69 0.65
CA LEU A 86 14.81 8.88 -0.41
C LEU A 86 13.59 9.64 0.15
N PRO A 87 13.61 10.99 0.16
CA PRO A 87 12.54 11.79 0.77
C PRO A 87 11.15 11.47 0.22
N PHE A 88 11.09 11.11 -1.07
CA PHE A 88 9.87 10.75 -1.79
C PHE A 88 9.02 9.72 -1.02
N PHE A 89 9.59 8.59 -0.63
CA PHE A 89 8.86 7.50 0.03
C PHE A 89 8.20 7.97 1.34
N SER A 90 8.99 8.64 2.19
CA SER A 90 8.50 9.16 3.46
C SER A 90 7.49 10.30 3.33
N SER A 91 7.52 11.04 2.22
CA SER A 91 6.58 12.13 1.94
C SER A 91 5.21 11.64 1.45
N VAL A 92 5.14 10.45 0.85
CA VAL A 92 3.91 9.87 0.29
C VAL A 92 3.17 9.05 1.33
N LEU A 93 3.86 8.12 2.01
CA LEU A 93 3.25 7.27 3.04
C LEU A 93 4.29 6.93 4.12
N LYS A 94 3.87 6.89 5.39
CA LYS A 94 4.78 6.48 6.48
C LYS A 94 5.11 4.99 6.36
N LYS A 95 6.36 4.60 6.70
CA LYS A 95 6.83 3.21 6.68
C LYS A 95 5.85 2.25 7.36
N ASP A 96 5.42 2.58 8.58
CA ASP A 96 4.53 1.70 9.35
C ASP A 96 3.17 1.54 8.67
N ARG A 97 2.64 2.61 8.07
CA ARG A 97 1.37 2.56 7.32
C ARG A 97 1.52 1.72 6.05
N PHE A 98 2.60 1.91 5.29
CA PHE A 98 2.92 1.08 4.13
C PHE A 98 3.01 -0.40 4.50
N CYS A 99 3.79 -0.74 5.54
CA CYS A 99 3.95 -2.12 6.01
C CYS A 99 2.63 -2.71 6.53
N LEU A 100 1.77 -1.90 7.15
CA LEU A 100 0.44 -2.34 7.58
C LEU A 100 -0.46 -2.67 6.39
N ILE A 101 -0.53 -1.79 5.39
CA ILE A 101 -1.28 -2.05 4.15
C ILE A 101 -0.75 -3.31 3.47
N LEU A 102 0.58 -3.43 3.33
CA LEU A 102 1.21 -4.62 2.75
C LEU A 102 0.88 -5.91 3.52
N SER A 103 0.72 -5.85 4.84
CA SER A 103 0.39 -7.02 5.67
C SER A 103 -1.04 -7.54 5.45
N PHE A 104 -1.96 -6.66 5.03
CA PHE A 104 -3.37 -6.99 4.82
C PHE A 104 -3.79 -6.90 3.36
N LEU A 105 -2.85 -6.66 2.43
CA LEU A 105 -3.14 -6.55 1.01
C LEU A 105 -3.84 -7.83 0.54
N HIS A 106 -5.03 -7.66 -0.03
CA HIS A 106 -5.86 -8.78 -0.41
C HIS A 106 -6.69 -8.43 -1.65
N ILE A 107 -6.96 -9.44 -2.48
CA ILE A 107 -7.53 -9.27 -3.83
C ILE A 107 -8.80 -10.10 -4.06
N ALA A 108 -9.28 -10.81 -3.05
CA ALA A 108 -10.41 -11.71 -3.13
C ALA A 108 -11.24 -11.63 -1.86
N ASN A 109 -12.49 -12.09 -1.91
CA ASN A 109 -13.29 -12.26 -0.71
C ASN A 109 -13.02 -13.66 -0.11
N ASN A 110 -12.61 -13.73 1.14
CA ASN A 110 -12.40 -15.03 1.82
C ASN A 110 -13.70 -15.79 2.14
N ASN A 111 -14.86 -15.17 1.92
CA ASN A 111 -16.17 -15.78 2.13
C ASN A 111 -16.84 -16.25 0.82
N ASP A 112 -16.18 -16.09 -0.32
CA ASP A 112 -16.67 -16.60 -1.62
C ASP A 112 -16.30 -18.09 -1.84
#